data_AF-A0A3N4H1B9-F1
#
_entry.id   AF-A0A3N4H1B9-F1
#
_cell.length_a   1.000
_cell.length_b   1.000
_cell.length_c   1.000
_cell.angle_alpha   90.00
_cell.angle_beta   90.00
_cell.angle_gamma   90.00
#
_symmetry.space_group_name_H-M   'P 1'
#
loop_
_entity.id
_entity.type
_entity.pdbx_description
1 polymer ?
#
loop_
_entity_poly.entity_id
_entity_poly.type
_entity_poly.pdbx_seq_one_letter_code
_entity_poly.pdbx_strand_id
1 'polypeptide(L)'
;MARFLRNIRQKFLIENRLTRYLVYAIGEIFLVVIGILIALQFNNKNSERKINQENARLVSDLENGLETNQFLLERFTGRLYTQDSLMGLLISGQITEENFRRNRLLNDIMANTTQYAWLRDENILTILQKERDFDLSYSQLLKLIKNYKSRLDELDNSMQELNELANWNERIMAENFEWYAGTNRGDQNKRTLYYLNDPFYKNRLSLYRKKFSGQISHMTSLGAIRAGMMAEIRKSNNELSLVEMDPFFQSMGLKPFPKIDCSEINRAWERSFPGLHFFLFFNSKPETVTVYRLRDNADQWEEYLINAGEFEIFAQIPGMGFMIGSPQACEELYIAEKGGYLIIK
;
A
#
# COMPACT_ATOMS: atom_id res chain seq x y z
N MET A 1 69.13 22.97 9.97
CA MET A 1 67.84 23.70 10.05
C MET A 1 67.46 24.16 11.46
N ALA A 2 67.55 23.33 12.51
CA ALA A 2 67.15 23.72 13.86
C ALA A 2 67.92 24.94 14.45
N ARG A 3 69.24 25.04 14.23
CA ARG A 3 70.05 26.20 14.70
C ARG A 3 69.75 27.50 13.94
N PHE A 4 69.36 27.41 12.67
CA PHE A 4 69.01 28.56 11.84
C PHE A 4 67.67 29.16 12.28
N LEU A 5 66.66 28.31 12.51
CA LEU A 5 65.37 28.71 13.06
C LEU A 5 65.47 29.24 14.50
N ARG A 6 66.43 28.72 15.29
CA ARG A 6 66.71 29.22 16.66
C ARG A 6 67.25 30.65 16.65
N ASN A 7 68.16 30.97 15.73
CA ASN A 7 68.76 32.30 15.61
C ASN A 7 67.78 33.34 15.03
N ILE A 8 66.90 32.91 14.13
CA ILE A 8 65.77 33.71 13.62
C ILE A 8 64.80 34.03 14.76
N ARG A 9 64.41 33.03 15.57
CA ARG A 9 63.54 33.25 16.74
C ARG A 9 64.16 34.21 17.77
N GLN A 10 65.46 34.09 18.05
CA GLN A 10 66.13 34.98 18.99
C GLN A 10 66.23 36.43 18.49
N LYS A 11 66.51 36.67 17.19
CA LYS A 11 66.54 38.02 16.64
C LYS A 11 65.16 38.68 16.54
N PHE A 12 64.10 37.91 16.25
CA PHE A 12 62.74 38.43 16.15
C PHE A 12 62.01 38.59 17.49
N LEU A 13 62.50 37.96 18.57
CA LEU A 13 62.03 38.21 19.95
C LEU A 13 62.62 39.50 20.57
N ILE A 14 63.73 40.00 20.02
CA ILE A 14 64.46 41.19 20.53
C ILE A 14 63.96 42.49 19.85
N GLU A 15 63.44 42.41 18.62
CA GLU A 15 62.68 43.51 18.03
C GLU A 15 61.20 43.38 18.41
N ASN A 16 60.54 44.49 18.77
CA ASN A 16 59.14 44.61 19.19
C ASN A 16 58.11 44.28 18.05
N ARG A 17 58.41 43.30 17.20
CA ARG A 17 57.66 42.88 16.00
C ARG A 17 56.83 41.61 16.22
N LEU A 18 56.64 41.20 17.47
CA LEU A 18 55.72 40.12 17.85
C LEU A 18 54.35 40.27 17.18
N THR A 19 53.84 41.50 17.11
CA THR A 19 52.57 41.83 16.44
C THR A 19 52.58 41.45 14.96
N ARG A 20 53.69 41.64 14.24
CA ARG A 20 53.79 41.31 12.81
C ARG A 20 53.87 39.80 12.57
N TYR A 21 54.52 39.06 13.48
CA TYR A 21 54.56 37.59 13.44
C TYR A 21 53.21 36.95 13.82
N LEU A 22 52.53 37.51 14.82
CA LEU A 22 51.17 37.10 15.21
C LEU A 22 50.18 37.31 14.08
N VAL A 23 50.20 38.46 13.41
CA VAL A 23 49.30 38.74 12.27
C VAL A 23 49.55 37.76 11.11
N TYR A 24 50.82 37.43 10.83
CA TYR A 24 51.15 36.49 9.76
C TYR A 24 50.74 35.04 10.12
N ALA A 25 51.01 34.60 11.35
CA ALA A 25 50.60 33.27 11.82
C ALA A 25 49.07 33.11 11.89
N ILE A 26 48.34 34.17 12.28
CA ILE A 26 46.86 34.20 12.23
C ILE A 26 46.36 34.11 10.79
N GLY A 27 47.00 34.82 9.85
CA GLY A 27 46.69 34.73 8.42
C GLY A 27 46.89 33.32 7.86
N GLU A 28 47.98 32.64 8.24
CA GLU A 28 48.26 31.27 7.84
C GLU A 28 47.23 30.28 8.42
N ILE A 29 46.88 30.41 9.71
CA ILE A 29 45.81 29.61 10.33
C ILE A 29 44.48 29.84 9.61
N PHE A 30 44.13 31.10 9.30
CA PHE A 30 42.87 31.43 8.62
C PHE A 30 42.82 30.83 7.22
N LEU A 31 43.91 30.88 6.46
CA LEU A 31 44.03 30.26 5.13
C LEU A 31 43.92 28.73 5.20
N VAL A 32 44.56 28.09 6.18
CA VAL A 32 44.46 26.64 6.40
C VAL A 32 43.04 26.25 6.77
N VAL A 33 42.38 27.00 7.67
CA VAL A 33 40.99 26.76 8.08
C VAL A 33 40.05 26.89 6.88
N ILE A 34 40.18 27.94 6.06
CA ILE A 34 39.40 28.07 4.81
C ILE A 34 39.65 26.88 3.88
N GLY A 35 40.91 26.45 3.72
CA GLY A 35 41.26 25.29 2.91
C GLY A 35 40.56 24.00 3.40
N ILE A 36 40.56 23.77 4.71
CA ILE A 36 39.86 22.62 5.33
C ILE A 36 38.36 22.73 5.15
N LEU A 37 37.77 23.91 5.36
CA LEU A 37 36.32 24.12 5.19
C LEU A 37 35.88 23.89 3.74
N ILE A 38 36.64 24.38 2.77
CA ILE A 38 36.36 24.14 1.34
C ILE A 38 36.50 22.64 1.03
N ALA A 39 37.57 21.98 1.50
CA ALA A 39 37.76 20.55 1.29
C ALA A 39 36.60 19.71 1.90
N LEU A 40 36.15 20.07 3.10
CA LEU A 40 34.99 19.44 3.75
C LEU A 40 33.70 19.69 2.96
N GLN A 41 33.45 20.91 2.48
CA GLN A 41 32.25 21.22 1.68
C GLN A 41 32.21 20.43 0.38
N PHE A 42 33.33 20.36 -0.36
CA PHE A 42 33.40 19.57 -1.58
C PHE A 42 33.20 18.08 -1.32
N ASN A 43 33.79 17.55 -0.24
CA ASN A 43 33.62 16.16 0.14
C ASN A 43 32.15 15.85 0.51
N ASN A 44 31.52 16.72 1.31
CA ASN A 44 30.13 16.56 1.72
C ASN A 44 29.18 16.61 0.51
N LYS A 45 29.37 17.57 -0.41
CA LYS A 45 28.57 17.67 -1.64
C LYS A 45 28.72 16.45 -2.55
N ASN A 46 29.92 15.89 -2.65
CA ASN A 46 30.15 14.67 -3.42
C ASN A 46 29.46 13.46 -2.79
N SER A 47 29.49 13.34 -1.45
CA SER A 47 28.78 12.29 -0.71
C SER A 47 27.26 12.42 -0.85
N GLU A 48 26.71 13.62 -0.70
CA GLU A 48 25.29 13.91 -0.89
C GLU A 48 24.83 13.58 -2.32
N ARG A 49 25.63 13.97 -3.34
CA ARG A 49 25.34 13.60 -4.73
C ARG A 49 25.26 12.09 -4.93
N LYS A 50 26.18 11.32 -4.33
CA LYS A 50 26.17 9.86 -4.43
C LYS A 50 24.94 9.24 -3.77
N ILE A 51 24.57 9.74 -2.58
CA ILE A 51 23.37 9.32 -1.86
C ILE A 51 22.12 9.60 -2.71
N ASN A 52 22.00 10.81 -3.27
CA ASN A 52 20.86 11.17 -4.12
C ASN A 52 20.77 10.32 -5.38
N GLN A 53 21.91 9.99 -6.01
CA GLN A 53 21.95 9.07 -7.16
C GLN A 53 21.53 7.65 -6.79
N GLU A 54 21.94 7.18 -5.61
CA GLU A 54 21.53 5.87 -5.11
C GLU A 54 20.03 5.83 -4.79
N ASN A 55 19.50 6.86 -4.11
CA ASN A 55 18.08 6.98 -3.80
C ASN A 55 17.22 7.00 -5.07
N ALA A 56 17.60 7.81 -6.07
CA ALA A 56 16.89 7.87 -7.35
C ALA A 56 16.90 6.51 -8.07
N ARG A 57 18.04 5.79 -8.01
CA ARG A 57 18.12 4.43 -8.54
C ARG A 57 17.20 3.46 -7.81
N LEU A 58 17.20 3.46 -6.47
CA LEU A 58 16.32 2.59 -5.68
C LEU A 58 14.84 2.86 -5.96
N VAL A 59 14.46 4.12 -6.16
CA VAL A 59 13.08 4.51 -6.50
C VAL A 59 12.71 4.06 -7.91
N SER A 60 13.62 4.18 -8.89
CA SER A 60 13.40 3.67 -10.24
C SER A 60 13.32 2.14 -10.27
N ASP A 61 14.17 1.44 -9.51
CA ASP A 61 14.13 -0.02 -9.38
C ASP A 61 12.81 -0.47 -8.72
N LEU A 62 12.32 0.27 -7.71
CA LEU A 62 11.00 0.07 -7.13
C LEU A 62 9.90 0.24 -8.17
N GLU A 63 9.88 1.35 -8.92
CA GLU A 63 8.86 1.59 -9.95
C GLU A 63 8.79 0.44 -10.97
N ASN A 64 9.94 -0.02 -11.48
CA ASN A 64 9.99 -1.15 -12.41
C ASN A 64 9.42 -2.45 -11.80
N GLY A 65 9.67 -2.70 -10.51
CA GLY A 65 9.04 -3.79 -9.77
C GLY A 65 7.52 -3.61 -9.60
N LEU A 66 7.08 -2.38 -9.39
CA LEU A 66 5.67 -1.99 -9.33
C LEU A 66 4.95 -2.06 -10.70
N GLU A 67 5.66 -2.02 -11.82
CA GLU A 67 5.07 -2.24 -13.13
C GLU A 67 4.94 -3.73 -13.46
N THR A 68 6.04 -4.47 -13.29
CA THR A 68 6.17 -5.86 -13.75
C THR A 68 5.06 -6.78 -13.22
N ASN A 69 4.61 -6.55 -11.97
CA ASN A 69 3.63 -7.39 -11.30
C ASN A 69 2.20 -6.80 -11.25
N GLN A 70 1.91 -5.71 -11.97
CA GLN A 70 0.60 -5.04 -11.91
C GLN A 70 -0.55 -5.96 -12.37
N PHE A 71 -0.41 -6.62 -13.51
CA PHE A 71 -1.41 -7.56 -14.04
C PHE A 71 -1.69 -8.73 -13.08
N LEU A 72 -0.67 -9.19 -12.35
CA LEU A 72 -0.84 -10.28 -11.38
C LEU A 72 -1.75 -9.87 -10.23
N LEU A 73 -1.64 -8.61 -9.80
CA LEU A 73 -2.48 -8.03 -8.76
C LEU A 73 -3.94 -7.96 -9.16
N GLU A 74 -4.24 -7.42 -10.34
CA GLU A 74 -5.61 -7.36 -10.86
C GLU A 74 -6.22 -8.75 -11.01
N ARG A 75 -5.49 -9.68 -11.64
CA ARG A 75 -5.94 -11.06 -11.81
C ARG A 75 -6.17 -11.76 -10.47
N PHE A 76 -5.32 -11.48 -9.48
CA PHE A 76 -5.46 -12.09 -8.16
C PHE A 76 -6.66 -11.54 -7.40
N THR A 77 -6.81 -10.22 -7.33
CA THR A 77 -7.98 -9.58 -6.71
C THR A 77 -9.30 -10.02 -7.36
N GLY A 78 -9.34 -10.16 -8.68
CA GLY A 78 -10.51 -10.69 -9.40
C GLY A 78 -10.87 -12.13 -9.03
N ARG A 79 -9.86 -12.99 -8.81
CA ARG A 79 -10.08 -14.36 -8.31
C ARG A 79 -10.67 -14.35 -6.90
N LEU A 80 -10.19 -13.48 -6.02
CA LEU A 80 -10.73 -13.36 -4.66
C LEU A 80 -12.20 -12.94 -4.68
N TYR A 81 -12.59 -11.97 -5.52
CA TYR A 81 -14.00 -11.60 -5.67
C TYR A 81 -14.87 -12.75 -6.18
N THR A 82 -14.35 -13.52 -7.13
CA THR A 82 -15.05 -14.70 -7.66
C THR A 82 -15.26 -15.74 -6.57
N GLN A 83 -14.21 -16.03 -5.79
CA GLN A 83 -14.27 -16.98 -4.69
C GLN A 83 -15.25 -16.54 -3.60
N ASP A 84 -15.22 -15.26 -3.19
CA ASP A 84 -16.19 -14.72 -2.23
C ASP A 84 -17.64 -14.84 -2.72
N SER A 85 -17.88 -14.52 -4.00
CA SER A 85 -19.20 -14.62 -4.60
C SER A 85 -19.71 -16.07 -4.60
N LEU A 86 -18.86 -17.02 -4.99
CA LEU A 86 -19.19 -18.45 -4.98
C LEU A 86 -19.48 -18.97 -3.57
N MET A 87 -18.69 -18.56 -2.56
CA MET A 87 -18.98 -18.89 -1.16
C MET A 87 -20.34 -18.34 -0.73
N GLY A 88 -20.67 -17.11 -1.09
CA GLY A 88 -21.98 -16.51 -0.80
C GLY A 88 -23.15 -17.28 -1.44
N LEU A 89 -23.03 -17.64 -2.71
CA LEU A 89 -24.04 -18.44 -3.42
C LEU A 89 -24.21 -19.84 -2.80
N LEU A 90 -23.10 -20.47 -2.38
CA LEU A 90 -23.13 -21.79 -1.77
C LEU A 90 -23.77 -21.77 -0.38
N ILE A 91 -23.41 -20.78 0.45
CA ILE A 91 -24.00 -20.57 1.79
C ILE A 91 -25.51 -20.32 1.68
N SER A 92 -25.94 -19.47 0.74
CA SER A 92 -27.35 -19.12 0.53
C SER A 92 -28.17 -20.21 -0.18
N GLY A 93 -27.55 -21.31 -0.61
CA GLY A 93 -28.24 -22.42 -1.29
C GLY A 93 -28.66 -22.12 -2.73
N GLN A 94 -28.03 -21.13 -3.37
CA GLN A 94 -28.32 -20.73 -4.76
C GLN A 94 -27.54 -21.55 -5.80
N ILE A 95 -26.63 -22.42 -5.37
CA ILE A 95 -25.88 -23.32 -6.25
C ILE A 95 -26.64 -24.64 -6.43
N THR A 96 -26.93 -25.00 -7.69
CA THR A 96 -27.52 -26.29 -8.06
C THR A 96 -26.44 -27.38 -8.12
N GLU A 97 -26.86 -28.65 -8.05
CA GLU A 97 -25.95 -29.79 -8.21
C GLU A 97 -25.23 -29.80 -9.57
N GLU A 98 -25.95 -29.45 -10.64
CA GLU A 98 -25.36 -29.34 -11.98
C GLU A 98 -24.26 -28.27 -12.03
N ASN A 99 -24.55 -27.08 -11.49
CA ASN A 99 -23.59 -25.98 -11.43
C ASN A 99 -22.37 -26.35 -10.57
N PHE A 100 -22.61 -27.05 -9.45
CA PHE A 100 -21.55 -27.55 -8.58
C PHE A 100 -20.58 -28.46 -9.34
N ARG A 101 -21.11 -29.44 -10.07
CA ARG A 101 -20.29 -30.42 -10.80
C ARG A 101 -19.50 -29.81 -11.97
N ARG A 102 -20.02 -28.76 -12.59
CA ARG A 102 -19.36 -28.06 -13.70
C ARG A 102 -18.25 -27.11 -13.23
N ASN A 103 -18.36 -26.57 -12.02
CA ASN A 103 -17.40 -25.60 -11.50
C ASN A 103 -16.43 -26.27 -10.49
N ARG A 104 -15.24 -26.62 -10.96
CA ARG A 104 -14.20 -27.25 -10.14
C ARG A 104 -13.79 -26.43 -8.92
N LEU A 105 -13.89 -25.10 -8.96
CA LEU A 105 -13.54 -24.22 -7.83
C LEU A 105 -14.41 -24.47 -6.59
N LEU A 106 -15.62 -25.01 -6.77
CA LEU A 106 -16.53 -25.27 -5.65
C LEU A 106 -16.10 -26.48 -4.79
N ASN A 107 -15.32 -27.41 -5.35
CA ASN A 107 -14.76 -28.52 -4.57
C ASN A 107 -13.67 -28.04 -3.61
N ASP A 108 -12.89 -27.05 -4.05
CA ASP A 108 -11.71 -26.54 -3.36
C ASP A 108 -11.95 -25.12 -2.83
N ILE A 109 -13.21 -24.76 -2.54
CA ILE A 109 -13.59 -23.36 -2.25
C ILE A 109 -12.97 -22.82 -0.96
N MET A 110 -12.62 -23.71 -0.01
CA MET A 110 -11.90 -23.39 1.22
C MET A 110 -10.40 -23.67 1.10
N ALA A 111 -9.92 -24.24 0.00
CA ALA A 111 -8.51 -24.51 -0.20
C ALA A 111 -7.77 -23.20 -0.51
N ASN A 112 -6.69 -22.93 0.20
CA ASN A 112 -5.84 -21.78 -0.06
C ASN A 112 -4.69 -22.18 -1.00
N THR A 113 -4.88 -21.97 -2.30
CA THR A 113 -3.86 -22.30 -3.31
C THR A 113 -2.96 -21.11 -3.66
N THR A 114 -3.05 -19.97 -2.95
CA THR A 114 -2.41 -18.75 -3.45
C THR A 114 -1.06 -18.50 -2.81
N GLN A 115 -0.05 -18.29 -3.65
CA GLN A 115 1.22 -17.65 -3.27
C GLN A 115 1.12 -16.13 -3.49
N TYR A 116 1.42 -15.35 -2.45
CA TYR A 116 1.52 -13.87 -2.48
C TYR A 116 2.98 -13.38 -2.40
N ALA A 117 3.95 -14.31 -2.47
CA ALA A 117 5.37 -13.98 -2.38
C ALA A 117 5.82 -12.94 -3.42
N TRP A 118 5.16 -12.91 -4.59
CA TRP A 118 5.40 -11.92 -5.66
C TRP A 118 4.99 -10.48 -5.29
N LEU A 119 4.25 -10.27 -4.19
CA LEU A 119 3.93 -8.93 -3.66
C LEU A 119 5.09 -8.34 -2.85
N ARG A 120 6.05 -9.17 -2.42
CA ARG A 120 7.22 -8.74 -1.68
C ARG A 120 8.23 -8.15 -2.65
N ASP A 121 8.70 -6.95 -2.33
CA ASP A 121 9.70 -6.24 -3.11
C ASP A 121 10.90 -5.94 -2.19
N GLU A 122 12.09 -6.39 -2.59
CA GLU A 122 13.32 -6.17 -1.82
C GLU A 122 13.68 -4.68 -1.77
N ASN A 123 13.34 -3.90 -2.80
CA ASN A 123 13.59 -2.47 -2.85
C ASN A 123 12.81 -1.73 -1.75
N ILE A 124 11.59 -2.16 -1.44
CA ILE A 124 10.81 -1.60 -0.32
C ILE A 124 11.57 -1.76 0.99
N LEU A 125 12.14 -2.94 1.24
CA LEU A 125 12.91 -3.19 2.46
C LEU A 125 14.18 -2.36 2.51
N THR A 126 14.91 -2.27 1.39
CA THR A 126 16.13 -1.45 1.30
C THR A 126 15.84 0.03 1.51
N ILE A 127 14.78 0.57 0.90
CA ILE A 127 14.38 1.98 1.06
C ILE A 127 14.03 2.27 2.53
N LEU A 128 13.26 1.39 3.19
CA LEU A 128 12.91 1.58 4.60
C LEU A 128 14.13 1.51 5.53
N GLN A 129 15.13 0.67 5.23
CA GLN A 129 16.38 0.60 5.99
C GLN A 129 17.23 1.87 5.83
N LYS A 130 17.17 2.49 4.65
CA LYS A 130 17.91 3.71 4.30
C LYS A 130 17.07 4.98 4.41
N GLU A 131 15.92 4.95 5.07
CA GLU A 131 14.97 6.08 5.10
C GLU A 131 15.62 7.43 5.44
N ARG A 132 16.59 7.42 6.36
CA ARG A 132 17.31 8.62 6.82
C ARG A 132 18.18 9.27 5.74
N ASP A 133 18.52 8.53 4.69
CA ASP A 133 19.34 8.99 3.57
C ASP A 133 18.47 9.68 2.49
N PHE A 134 17.14 9.58 2.56
CA PHE A 134 16.22 10.21 1.62
C PHE A 134 15.90 11.66 2.01
N ASP A 135 15.85 12.54 1.01
CA ASP A 135 15.41 13.92 1.17
C ASP A 135 13.89 14.02 1.46
N LEU A 136 13.46 15.16 2.01
CA LEU A 136 12.06 15.47 2.32
C LEU A 136 11.13 15.38 1.12
N SER A 137 11.64 15.57 -0.10
CA SER A 137 10.88 15.36 -1.35
C SER A 137 10.28 13.95 -1.47
N TYR A 138 10.86 12.94 -0.81
CA TYR A 138 10.33 11.56 -0.80
C TYR A 138 9.36 11.26 0.35
N SER A 139 9.02 12.24 1.19
CA SER A 139 8.21 12.03 2.40
C SER A 139 6.86 11.34 2.13
N GLN A 140 6.15 11.76 1.08
CA GLN A 140 4.89 11.16 0.65
C GLN A 140 5.08 9.72 0.14
N LEU A 141 6.12 9.48 -0.66
CA LEU A 141 6.46 8.13 -1.14
C LEU A 141 6.80 7.20 0.04
N LEU A 142 7.63 7.66 0.99
CA LEU A 142 8.01 6.90 2.18
C LEU A 142 6.81 6.56 3.05
N LYS A 143 5.85 7.48 3.20
CA LYS A 143 4.57 7.23 3.89
C LYS A 143 3.80 6.08 3.21
N LEU A 144 3.70 6.09 1.88
CA LEU A 144 3.04 5.03 1.11
C LEU A 144 3.78 3.69 1.22
N ILE A 145 5.12 3.69 1.15
CA ILE A 145 5.94 2.48 1.29
C ILE A 145 5.76 1.85 2.68
N LYS A 146 5.73 2.66 3.74
CA LYS A 146 5.45 2.18 5.11
C LYS A 146 4.06 1.56 5.22
N ASN A 147 3.05 2.22 4.65
CA ASN A 147 1.69 1.70 4.61
C ASN A 147 1.64 0.35 3.87
N TYR A 148 2.28 0.26 2.69
CA TYR A 148 2.37 -0.98 1.91
C TYR A 148 2.99 -2.12 2.72
N LYS A 149 4.13 -1.86 3.39
CA LYS A 149 4.81 -2.85 4.23
C LYS A 149 3.93 -3.33 5.39
N SER A 150 3.25 -2.41 6.08
CA SER A 150 2.32 -2.76 7.16
C SER A 150 1.19 -3.66 6.66
N ARG A 151 0.62 -3.36 5.50
CA ARG A 151 -0.47 -4.15 4.91
C ARG A 151 -0.04 -5.53 4.44
N LEU A 152 1.20 -5.68 3.98
CA LEU A 152 1.77 -7.00 3.68
C LEU A 152 1.92 -7.86 4.94
N ASP A 153 2.38 -7.28 6.04
CA ASP A 153 2.53 -8.03 7.31
C ASP A 153 1.17 -8.46 7.87
N GLU A 154 0.15 -7.60 7.78
CA GLU A 154 -1.22 -7.96 8.16
C GLU A 154 -1.80 -9.06 7.25
N LEU A 155 -1.51 -9.02 5.94
CA LEU A 155 -1.92 -10.05 5.01
C LEU A 155 -1.33 -11.41 5.42
N ASP A 156 -0.05 -11.50 5.73
CA ASP A 156 0.58 -12.76 6.18
C ASP A 156 -0.16 -13.38 7.37
N ASN A 157 -0.52 -12.56 8.37
CA ASN A 157 -1.28 -13.01 9.54
C ASN A 157 -2.69 -13.49 9.17
N SER A 158 -3.41 -12.72 8.33
CA SER A 158 -4.73 -13.09 7.84
C SER A 158 -4.71 -14.41 7.05
N MET A 159 -3.62 -14.63 6.31
CA MET A 159 -3.43 -15.85 5.54
C MET A 159 -3.21 -17.08 6.43
N GLN A 160 -2.46 -16.93 7.51
CA GLN A 160 -2.26 -18.01 8.48
C GLN A 160 -3.60 -18.46 9.09
N GLU A 161 -4.43 -17.51 9.56
CA GLU A 161 -5.75 -17.84 10.14
C GLU A 161 -6.63 -18.61 9.14
N LEU A 162 -6.59 -18.23 7.86
CA LEU A 162 -7.37 -18.90 6.82
C LEU A 162 -6.86 -20.30 6.50
N ASN A 163 -5.54 -20.51 6.53
CA ASN A 163 -4.96 -21.84 6.41
C ASN A 163 -5.37 -22.75 7.55
N GLU A 164 -5.42 -22.23 8.78
CA GLU A 164 -5.88 -23.00 9.94
C GLU A 164 -7.33 -23.45 9.78
N LEU A 165 -8.22 -22.56 9.33
CA LEU A 165 -9.62 -22.90 9.06
C LEU A 165 -9.79 -23.90 7.92
N ALA A 166 -9.02 -23.76 6.85
CA ALA A 166 -9.02 -24.70 5.72
C ALA A 166 -8.57 -26.09 6.17
N ASN A 167 -7.42 -26.17 6.85
CA ASN A 167 -6.86 -27.42 7.36
C ASN A 167 -7.79 -28.08 8.38
N TRP A 168 -8.43 -27.28 9.24
CA TRP A 168 -9.42 -27.78 10.19
C TRP A 168 -10.64 -28.37 9.47
N ASN A 169 -11.14 -27.72 8.42
CA ASN A 169 -12.21 -28.28 7.60
C ASN A 169 -11.80 -29.61 6.95
N GLU A 170 -10.61 -29.68 6.36
CA GLU A 170 -10.06 -30.90 5.75
C GLU A 170 -9.97 -32.06 6.76
N ARG A 171 -9.48 -31.80 7.97
CA ARG A 171 -9.40 -32.82 9.04
C ARG A 171 -10.77 -33.38 9.40
N ILE A 172 -11.75 -32.51 9.62
CA ILE A 172 -13.13 -32.94 9.88
C ILE A 172 -13.66 -33.79 8.73
N MET A 173 -13.38 -33.41 7.48
CA MET A 173 -13.82 -34.19 6.33
C MET A 173 -13.15 -35.58 6.30
N ALA A 174 -11.84 -35.65 6.53
CA ALA A 174 -11.07 -36.89 6.52
C ALA A 174 -11.48 -37.85 7.66
N GLU A 175 -11.83 -37.33 8.83
CA GLU A 175 -12.14 -38.14 10.02
C GLU A 175 -13.59 -38.64 10.05
N ASN A 176 -14.52 -37.93 9.40
CA ASN A 176 -15.97 -38.21 9.54
C ASN A 176 -16.61 -38.81 8.29
N PHE A 177 -15.92 -38.85 7.14
CA PHE A 177 -16.54 -39.26 5.88
C PHE A 177 -15.70 -40.31 5.14
N GLU A 178 -16.21 -41.54 5.05
CA GLU A 178 -15.55 -42.65 4.36
C GLU A 178 -15.29 -42.38 2.86
N TRP A 179 -16.12 -41.54 2.23
CA TRP A 179 -15.98 -41.16 0.83
C TRP A 179 -14.84 -40.15 0.59
N TYR A 180 -14.18 -39.63 1.63
CA TYR A 180 -13.14 -38.62 1.51
C TYR A 180 -11.95 -39.11 0.65
N ALA A 181 -11.45 -40.31 0.93
CA ALA A 181 -10.38 -40.95 0.14
C ALA A 181 -10.86 -41.50 -1.22
N GLY A 182 -12.18 -41.58 -1.39
CA GLY A 182 -12.82 -42.17 -2.56
C GLY A 182 -12.80 -41.28 -3.79
N THR A 183 -12.59 -41.89 -4.96
CA THR A 183 -12.54 -41.21 -6.27
C THR A 183 -13.63 -41.65 -7.22
N ASN A 184 -14.44 -42.65 -6.85
CA ASN A 184 -15.50 -43.18 -7.71
C ASN A 184 -16.70 -42.20 -7.80
N ARG A 185 -17.59 -42.44 -8.76
CA ARG A 185 -18.77 -41.57 -8.99
C ARG A 185 -19.70 -41.49 -7.77
N GLY A 186 -19.84 -42.57 -7.01
CA GLY A 186 -20.66 -42.59 -5.79
C GLY A 186 -20.11 -41.67 -4.72
N ASP A 187 -18.80 -41.69 -4.50
CA ASP A 187 -18.11 -40.83 -3.54
C ASP A 187 -18.21 -39.35 -3.94
N GLN A 188 -18.06 -39.04 -5.23
CA GLN A 188 -18.24 -37.68 -5.74
C GLN A 188 -19.68 -37.17 -5.54
N ASN A 189 -20.68 -38.04 -5.66
CA ASN A 189 -22.07 -37.68 -5.38
C ASN A 189 -22.28 -37.37 -3.89
N LYS A 190 -21.76 -38.21 -2.99
CA LYS A 190 -21.84 -37.98 -1.54
C LYS A 190 -21.15 -36.65 -1.16
N ARG A 191 -19.97 -36.39 -1.72
CA ARG A 191 -19.23 -35.12 -1.53
C ARG A 191 -20.03 -33.90 -1.99
N THR A 192 -20.61 -33.98 -3.20
CA THR A 192 -21.42 -32.89 -3.75
C THR A 192 -22.64 -32.60 -2.87
N LEU A 193 -23.39 -33.65 -2.49
CA LEU A 193 -24.56 -33.51 -1.62
C LEU A 193 -24.19 -32.94 -0.24
N TYR A 194 -23.04 -33.33 0.29
CA TYR A 194 -22.51 -32.80 1.55
C TYR A 194 -22.27 -31.29 1.47
N TYR A 195 -21.50 -30.81 0.49
CA TYR A 195 -21.20 -29.38 0.37
C TYR A 195 -22.44 -28.52 0.12
N LEU A 196 -23.43 -29.04 -0.60
CA LEU A 196 -24.66 -28.31 -0.90
C LEU A 196 -25.64 -28.24 0.28
N ASN A 197 -25.67 -29.27 1.14
CA ASN A 197 -26.77 -29.45 2.08
C ASN A 197 -26.36 -29.50 3.56
N ASP A 198 -25.12 -29.83 3.89
CA ASP A 198 -24.72 -29.99 5.29
C ASP A 198 -24.65 -28.64 6.03
N PRO A 199 -25.44 -28.44 7.10
CA PRO A 199 -25.50 -27.17 7.80
C PRO A 199 -24.19 -26.83 8.53
N PHE A 200 -23.45 -27.83 9.01
CA PHE A 200 -22.18 -27.59 9.71
C PHE A 200 -21.06 -27.21 8.74
N TYR A 201 -21.04 -27.78 7.55
CA TYR A 201 -20.18 -27.31 6.47
C TYR A 201 -20.51 -25.86 6.11
N LYS A 202 -21.78 -25.51 5.90
CA LYS A 202 -22.18 -24.12 5.60
C LYS A 202 -21.78 -23.13 6.70
N ASN A 203 -21.91 -23.52 7.97
CA ASN A 203 -21.45 -22.70 9.10
C ASN A 203 -19.93 -22.48 9.07
N ARG A 204 -19.14 -23.53 8.80
CA ARG A 204 -17.68 -23.43 8.68
C ARG A 204 -17.26 -22.61 7.47
N LEU A 205 -17.95 -22.77 6.34
CA LEU A 205 -17.74 -21.96 5.14
C LEU A 205 -18.09 -20.48 5.39
N SER A 206 -19.14 -20.19 6.16
CA SER A 206 -19.48 -18.83 6.56
C SER A 206 -18.41 -18.21 7.48
N LEU A 207 -17.86 -18.98 8.42
CA LEU A 207 -16.73 -18.54 9.24
C LEU A 207 -15.48 -18.25 8.38
N TYR A 208 -15.18 -19.17 7.46
CA TYR A 208 -14.08 -19.01 6.52
C TYR A 208 -14.26 -17.76 5.65
N ARG A 209 -15.42 -17.58 5.02
CA ARG A 209 -15.75 -16.39 4.21
C ARG A 209 -15.60 -15.09 5.00
N LYS A 210 -16.04 -15.07 6.26
CA LYS A 210 -15.85 -13.90 7.15
C LYS A 210 -14.38 -13.54 7.27
N LYS A 211 -13.50 -14.51 7.50
CA LYS A 211 -12.05 -14.28 7.59
C LYS A 211 -11.44 -13.95 6.22
N PHE A 212 -11.92 -14.58 5.17
CA PHE A 212 -11.48 -14.39 3.79
C PHE A 212 -11.69 -12.95 3.30
N SER A 213 -12.74 -12.27 3.78
CA SER A 213 -12.96 -10.86 3.48
C SER A 213 -11.79 -9.94 3.89
N GLY A 214 -10.99 -10.35 4.88
CA GLY A 214 -9.74 -9.68 5.24
C GLY A 214 -8.72 -9.71 4.10
N GLN A 215 -8.59 -10.83 3.36
CA GLN A 215 -7.70 -10.90 2.20
C GLN A 215 -8.09 -9.88 1.13
N ILE A 216 -9.38 -9.78 0.82
CA ILE A 216 -9.88 -8.78 -0.15
C ILE A 216 -9.54 -7.37 0.33
N SER A 217 -9.71 -7.10 1.63
CA SER A 217 -9.37 -5.81 2.24
C SER A 217 -7.87 -5.49 2.05
N HIS A 218 -6.97 -6.44 2.38
CA HIS A 218 -5.54 -6.26 2.20
C HIS A 218 -5.14 -6.10 0.72
N MET A 219 -5.68 -6.94 -0.17
CA MET A 219 -5.36 -6.87 -1.59
C MET A 219 -5.79 -5.56 -2.25
N THR A 220 -6.98 -5.05 -1.91
CA THR A 220 -7.42 -3.73 -2.39
C THR A 220 -6.55 -2.61 -1.83
N SER A 221 -6.12 -2.70 -0.57
CA SER A 221 -5.18 -1.74 0.02
C SER A 221 -3.84 -1.74 -0.69
N LEU A 222 -3.27 -2.92 -0.97
CA LEU A 222 -2.00 -3.04 -1.67
C LEU A 222 -2.09 -2.47 -3.09
N GLY A 223 -3.20 -2.69 -3.79
CA GLY A 223 -3.45 -2.08 -5.11
C GLY A 223 -3.56 -0.57 -5.07
N ALA A 224 -4.35 -0.02 -4.15
CA ALA A 224 -4.50 1.43 -3.99
C ALA A 224 -3.16 2.09 -3.62
N ILE A 225 -2.40 1.51 -2.69
CA ILE A 225 -1.09 2.03 -2.28
C ILE A 225 -0.09 1.94 -3.44
N ARG A 226 -0.07 0.83 -4.19
CA ARG A 226 0.80 0.67 -5.38
C ARG A 226 0.54 1.73 -6.43
N ALA A 227 -0.73 2.00 -6.74
CA ALA A 227 -1.11 3.08 -7.65
C ALA A 227 -0.66 4.45 -7.13
N GLY A 228 -0.84 4.72 -5.83
CA GLY A 228 -0.33 5.93 -5.19
C GLY A 228 1.19 6.05 -5.27
N MET A 229 1.94 4.97 -5.02
CA MET A 229 3.41 4.97 -5.11
C MET A 229 3.88 5.26 -6.53
N MET A 230 3.33 4.59 -7.54
CA MET A 230 3.70 4.82 -8.93
C MET A 230 3.34 6.25 -9.38
N ALA A 231 2.16 6.75 -8.99
CA ALA A 231 1.79 8.13 -9.29
C ALA A 231 2.72 9.14 -8.62
N GLU A 232 3.09 8.94 -7.35
CA GLU A 232 4.01 9.82 -6.63
C GLU A 232 5.40 9.85 -7.26
N ILE A 233 5.93 8.69 -7.68
CA ILE A 233 7.23 8.58 -8.37
C ILE A 233 7.20 9.35 -9.69
N ARG A 234 6.24 9.04 -10.56
CA ARG A 234 6.13 9.68 -11.89
C ARG A 234 5.83 11.17 -11.79
N LYS A 235 4.96 11.58 -10.86
CA LYS A 235 4.70 13.00 -10.58
C LYS A 235 5.98 13.72 -10.17
N SER A 236 6.78 13.13 -9.27
CA SER A 236 8.04 13.71 -8.80
C SER A 236 9.09 13.83 -9.91
N ASN A 237 9.07 12.93 -10.89
CA ASN A 237 9.93 12.97 -12.06
C ASN A 237 9.41 13.87 -13.21
N ASN A 238 8.25 14.52 -13.04
CA ASN A 238 7.53 15.24 -14.10
C ASN A 238 7.11 14.37 -15.30
N GLU A 239 6.90 13.07 -15.06
CA GLU A 239 6.45 12.08 -16.05
C GLU A 239 4.93 11.84 -16.00
N LEU A 240 4.24 12.43 -15.01
CA LEU A 240 2.79 12.34 -14.86
C LEU A 240 2.22 13.69 -14.44
N SER A 241 1.45 14.32 -15.34
CA SER A 241 0.73 15.57 -15.04
C SER A 241 -0.63 15.32 -14.38
N LEU A 242 -1.23 16.37 -13.80
CA LEU A 242 -2.56 16.29 -13.18
C LEU A 242 -3.65 15.83 -14.18
N VAL A 243 -3.53 16.19 -15.46
CA VAL A 243 -4.50 15.83 -16.50
C VAL A 243 -4.38 14.34 -16.86
N GLU A 244 -3.18 13.77 -16.74
CA GLU A 244 -2.89 12.37 -17.06
C GLU A 244 -3.13 11.42 -15.87
N MET A 245 -3.37 11.97 -14.67
CA MET A 245 -3.56 11.19 -13.45
C MET A 245 -4.76 10.23 -13.53
N ASP A 246 -5.87 10.70 -14.08
CA ASP A 246 -7.10 9.93 -14.26
C ASP A 246 -6.93 8.76 -15.26
N PRO A 247 -6.45 8.97 -16.50
CA PRO A 247 -6.19 7.86 -17.41
C PRO A 247 -5.09 6.93 -16.92
N PHE A 248 -4.10 7.43 -16.16
CA PHE A 248 -3.09 6.61 -15.52
C PHE A 248 -3.70 5.59 -14.55
N PHE A 249 -4.54 6.03 -13.61
CA PHE A 249 -5.20 5.11 -12.68
C PHE A 249 -6.14 4.13 -13.38
N GLN A 250 -6.85 4.58 -14.43
CA GLN A 250 -7.67 3.69 -15.24
C GLN A 250 -6.84 2.62 -15.96
N SER A 251 -5.63 2.96 -16.43
CA SER A 251 -4.72 1.98 -17.05
C SER A 251 -4.22 0.91 -16.08
N MET A 252 -4.29 1.18 -14.78
CA MET A 252 -4.00 0.24 -13.69
C MET A 252 -5.23 -0.56 -13.24
N GLY A 253 -6.31 -0.53 -14.02
CA GLY A 253 -7.55 -1.25 -13.72
C GLY A 253 -8.39 -0.62 -12.60
N LEU A 254 -8.05 0.60 -12.14
CA LEU A 254 -8.85 1.32 -11.16
C LEU A 254 -9.98 2.11 -11.82
N LYS A 255 -11.02 2.44 -11.05
CA LYS A 255 -12.20 3.15 -11.56
C LYS A 255 -12.47 4.46 -10.81
N PRO A 256 -12.76 5.58 -11.49
CA PRO A 256 -13.12 6.80 -10.78
C PRO A 256 -14.45 6.58 -10.03
N PHE A 257 -14.55 7.11 -8.82
CA PHE A 257 -15.80 7.07 -8.08
C PHE A 257 -16.90 7.85 -8.82
N PRO A 258 -18.10 7.28 -8.99
CA PRO A 258 -19.23 8.02 -9.52
C PRO A 258 -19.67 9.08 -8.50
N LYS A 259 -19.86 10.32 -9.00
CA LYS A 259 -20.55 11.38 -8.26
C LYS A 259 -22.04 11.09 -8.28
N ILE A 260 -22.71 11.24 -7.13
CA ILE A 260 -24.14 11.00 -6.99
C ILE A 260 -24.85 12.18 -6.34
N ASP A 261 -26.18 12.22 -6.46
CA ASP A 261 -26.99 13.18 -5.72
C ASP A 261 -27.10 12.76 -4.24
N CYS A 262 -27.16 13.75 -3.36
CA CYS A 262 -27.24 13.54 -1.92
C CYS A 262 -28.50 12.79 -1.46
N SER A 263 -29.58 12.86 -2.24
CA SER A 263 -30.82 12.10 -1.99
C SER A 263 -30.68 10.61 -2.32
N GLU A 264 -29.66 10.22 -3.08
CA GLU A 264 -29.43 8.83 -3.53
C GLU A 264 -28.52 8.04 -2.61
N ILE A 265 -28.02 8.65 -1.52
CA ILE A 265 -27.13 7.96 -0.60
C ILE A 265 -27.87 6.83 0.12
N ASN A 266 -27.43 5.59 -0.12
CA ASN A 266 -27.97 4.46 0.61
C ASN A 266 -27.42 4.48 2.05
N ARG A 267 -28.30 4.78 3.02
CA ARG A 267 -27.99 4.77 4.45
C ARG A 267 -28.38 3.45 5.13
N ALA A 268 -29.00 2.52 4.39
CA ALA A 268 -29.35 1.22 4.92
C ALA A 268 -28.09 0.36 5.00
N TRP A 269 -27.64 0.09 6.22
CA TRP A 269 -26.60 -0.89 6.45
C TRP A 269 -27.18 -2.30 6.31
N GLU A 270 -26.77 -2.99 5.25
CA GLU A 270 -26.82 -4.44 5.20
C GLU A 270 -25.38 -4.96 5.28
N ARG A 271 -25.17 -6.02 6.05
CA ARG A 271 -23.86 -6.65 6.16
C ARG A 271 -23.47 -7.28 4.82
N SER A 272 -22.78 -6.52 3.98
CA SER A 272 -22.25 -7.00 2.71
C SER A 272 -20.89 -7.64 2.90
N PHE A 273 -20.68 -8.79 2.24
CA PHE A 273 -19.36 -9.38 2.06
C PHE A 273 -18.94 -9.23 0.60
N PRO A 274 -17.68 -8.89 0.32
CA PRO A 274 -16.64 -8.45 1.27
C PRO A 274 -17.02 -7.14 1.97
N GLY A 275 -16.56 -6.97 3.22
CA GLY A 275 -16.88 -5.79 4.03
C GLY A 275 -16.09 -4.57 3.57
N LEU A 276 -14.84 -4.44 4.02
CA LEU A 276 -14.01 -3.27 3.75
C LEU A 276 -13.18 -3.43 2.47
N HIS A 277 -13.14 -2.36 1.69
CA HIS A 277 -12.20 -2.16 0.60
C HIS A 277 -11.41 -0.89 0.87
N PHE A 278 -10.20 -0.80 0.31
CA PHE A 278 -9.37 0.40 0.41
C PHE A 278 -9.25 1.08 -0.94
N PHE A 279 -9.27 2.40 -0.92
CA PHE A 279 -9.38 3.23 -2.11
C PHE A 279 -8.35 4.34 -2.09
N LEU A 280 -7.83 4.67 -3.27
CA LEU A 280 -6.86 5.73 -3.46
C LEU A 280 -7.57 7.08 -3.57
N PHE A 281 -7.09 8.05 -2.80
CA PHE A 281 -7.50 9.44 -2.87
C PHE A 281 -6.29 10.28 -3.26
N PHE A 282 -6.51 11.25 -4.13
CA PHE A 282 -5.52 12.23 -4.52
C PHE A 282 -6.11 13.63 -4.43
N ASN A 283 -5.49 14.50 -3.63
CA ASN A 283 -5.87 15.91 -3.60
C ASN A 283 -5.08 16.70 -4.66
N SER A 284 -5.75 17.04 -5.77
CA SER A 284 -5.14 17.84 -6.84
C SER A 284 -5.27 19.35 -6.62
N LYS A 285 -5.98 19.80 -5.58
CA LYS A 285 -6.11 21.21 -5.22
C LYS A 285 -4.85 21.76 -4.55
N PRO A 286 -4.60 23.07 -4.65
CA PRO A 286 -3.48 23.72 -3.97
C PRO A 286 -3.69 23.90 -2.45
N GLU A 287 -4.90 23.67 -1.95
CA GLU A 287 -5.25 23.71 -0.52
C GLU A 287 -5.51 22.32 0.09
N THR A 288 -5.42 22.22 1.41
CA THR A 288 -5.88 21.05 2.16
C THR A 288 -7.39 20.90 2.02
N VAL A 289 -7.85 19.68 1.72
CA VAL A 289 -9.27 19.36 1.56
C VAL A 289 -9.74 18.45 2.67
N THR A 290 -10.95 18.73 3.15
CA THR A 290 -11.66 17.87 4.10
C THR A 290 -12.50 16.82 3.37
N VAL A 291 -12.30 15.56 3.73
CA VAL A 291 -13.04 14.40 3.24
C VAL A 291 -13.80 13.78 4.40
N TYR A 292 -15.09 13.57 4.17
CA TYR A 292 -16.00 12.96 5.13
C TYR A 292 -16.34 11.54 4.68
N ARG A 293 -16.05 10.55 5.53
CA ARG A 293 -16.41 9.15 5.31
C ARG A 293 -17.69 8.80 6.07
N LEU A 294 -18.69 8.25 5.40
CA LEU A 294 -19.90 7.77 6.06
C LEU A 294 -19.57 6.53 6.90
N ARG A 295 -19.96 6.52 8.18
CA ARG A 295 -19.77 5.36 9.08
C ARG A 295 -20.77 4.25 8.78
N ASP A 296 -20.31 3.01 8.92
CA ASP A 296 -21.11 1.79 8.67
C ASP A 296 -22.42 1.72 9.46
N ASN A 297 -22.45 2.24 10.70
CA ASN A 297 -23.56 2.00 11.64
C ASN A 297 -24.26 3.28 12.11
N ALA A 298 -24.02 4.44 11.47
CA ALA A 298 -24.63 5.70 11.87
C ALA A 298 -24.66 6.71 10.72
N ASP A 299 -25.63 7.63 10.76
CA ASP A 299 -25.63 8.89 9.98
C ASP A 299 -24.56 9.87 10.52
N GLN A 300 -23.36 9.37 10.81
CA GLN A 300 -22.22 10.12 11.30
C GLN A 300 -21.10 10.07 10.26
N TRP A 301 -20.46 11.22 10.10
CA TRP A 301 -19.32 11.39 9.20
C TRP A 301 -18.04 11.41 10.01
N GLU A 302 -17.03 10.67 9.55
CA GLU A 302 -15.66 10.80 10.04
C GLU A 302 -14.91 11.77 9.15
N GLU A 303 -14.26 12.74 9.78
CA GLU A 303 -13.53 13.79 9.10
C GLU A 303 -12.06 13.41 8.92
N TYR A 304 -11.56 13.60 7.70
CA TYR A 304 -10.17 13.41 7.31
C TYR A 304 -9.68 14.63 6.54
N LEU A 305 -8.40 14.97 6.71
CA LEU A 305 -7.75 16.05 5.98
C LEU A 305 -6.73 15.45 5.02
N ILE A 306 -6.72 15.92 3.78
CA ILE A 306 -5.72 15.55 2.76
C ILE A 306 -5.02 16.83 2.32
N ASN A 307 -3.71 16.94 2.53
CA ASN A 307 -2.99 18.15 2.12
C ASN A 307 -2.89 18.23 0.59
N ALA A 308 -2.56 19.42 0.10
CA ALA A 308 -2.38 19.67 -1.32
C ALA A 308 -1.33 18.74 -1.93
N GLY A 309 -1.68 18.07 -3.03
CA GLY A 309 -0.78 17.18 -3.77
C GLY A 309 -0.49 15.84 -3.09
N GLU A 310 -1.13 15.51 -1.97
CA GLU A 310 -0.94 14.24 -1.25
C GLU A 310 -1.87 13.13 -1.74
N PHE A 311 -1.39 11.89 -1.57
CA PHE A 311 -2.18 10.68 -1.72
C PHE A 311 -2.58 10.12 -0.35
N GLU A 312 -3.81 9.65 -0.24
CA GLU A 312 -4.32 8.98 0.95
C GLU A 312 -5.07 7.70 0.60
N ILE A 313 -5.15 6.79 1.57
CA ILE A 313 -5.79 5.49 1.39
C ILE A 313 -6.87 5.33 2.46
N PHE A 314 -8.13 5.37 2.05
CA PHE A 314 -9.26 5.22 2.97
C PHE A 314 -9.96 3.88 2.77
N ALA A 315 -10.31 3.25 3.89
CA ALA A 315 -11.19 2.08 3.88
C ALA A 315 -12.64 2.53 3.76
N GLN A 316 -13.46 1.82 3.00
CA GLN A 316 -14.92 1.99 2.99
C GLN A 316 -15.57 0.71 2.44
N ILE A 317 -16.84 0.48 2.79
CA ILE A 317 -17.64 -0.59 2.18
C ILE A 317 -18.06 -0.13 0.77
N PRO A 318 -17.82 -0.93 -0.29
CA PRO A 318 -18.30 -0.58 -1.62
C PRO A 318 -19.81 -0.33 -1.63
N GLY A 319 -20.24 0.77 -2.27
CA GLY A 319 -21.63 1.24 -2.25
C GLY A 319 -21.91 2.33 -1.20
N MET A 320 -21.02 2.51 -0.20
CA MET A 320 -21.11 3.61 0.77
C MET A 320 -20.45 4.88 0.25
N GLY A 321 -20.84 6.02 0.85
CA GLY A 321 -20.44 7.34 0.38
C GLY A 321 -19.18 7.92 1.01
N PHE A 322 -18.49 8.76 0.23
CA PHE A 322 -17.55 9.78 0.68
C PHE A 322 -18.05 11.15 0.25
N MET A 323 -17.87 12.16 1.10
CA MET A 323 -18.22 13.53 0.79
C MET A 323 -17.00 14.45 0.84
N ILE A 324 -16.92 15.40 -0.08
CA ILE A 324 -15.93 16.47 -0.11
C ILE A 324 -16.64 17.79 0.20
N GLY A 325 -16.03 18.64 1.03
CA GLY A 325 -16.67 19.89 1.46
C GLY A 325 -17.45 19.70 2.75
N SER A 326 -18.64 20.31 2.91
CA SER A 326 -19.41 20.25 4.17
C SER A 326 -20.56 19.22 4.16
N PRO A 327 -20.66 18.32 5.19
CA PRO A 327 -21.80 17.43 5.41
C PRO A 327 -23.16 18.12 5.49
N GLN A 328 -23.16 19.38 5.94
CA GLN A 328 -24.39 20.16 6.12
C GLN A 328 -24.90 20.71 4.78
N ALA A 329 -23.98 21.02 3.85
CA ALA A 329 -24.29 21.57 2.54
C ALA A 329 -24.35 20.51 1.43
N CYS A 330 -23.82 19.31 1.68
CA CYS A 330 -23.74 18.19 0.75
C CYS A 330 -23.22 18.60 -0.64
N GLU A 331 -22.01 19.17 -0.65
CA GLU A 331 -21.42 19.81 -1.84
C GLU A 331 -21.06 18.79 -2.93
N GLU A 332 -20.25 17.78 -2.58
CA GLU A 332 -19.88 16.72 -3.51
C GLU A 332 -19.89 15.36 -2.84
N LEU A 333 -20.77 14.48 -3.31
CA LEU A 333 -20.91 13.12 -2.80
C LEU A 333 -20.50 12.09 -3.87
N TYR A 334 -19.72 11.10 -3.44
CA TYR A 334 -19.18 10.04 -4.27
C TYR A 334 -19.49 8.68 -3.66
N ILE A 335 -19.84 7.69 -4.48
CA ILE A 335 -19.98 6.30 -4.02
C ILE A 335 -18.65 5.55 -4.22
N ALA A 336 -18.24 4.81 -3.20
CA ALA A 336 -17.09 3.92 -3.29
C ALA A 336 -17.40 2.73 -4.23
N GLU A 337 -16.79 2.69 -5.41
CA GLU A 337 -16.86 1.54 -6.32
C GLU A 337 -15.73 0.55 -6.05
N LYS A 338 -15.98 -0.77 -6.18
CA LYS A 338 -14.94 -1.80 -6.06
C LYS A 338 -13.77 -1.50 -7.01
N GLY A 339 -12.56 -1.45 -6.46
CA GLY A 339 -11.35 -1.09 -7.21
C GLY A 339 -11.30 0.39 -7.61
N GLY A 340 -12.01 1.25 -6.88
CA GLY A 340 -12.12 2.65 -7.25
C GLY A 340 -11.07 3.58 -6.66
N TYR A 341 -11.09 4.82 -7.13
CA TYR A 341 -10.26 5.93 -6.65
C TYR A 341 -11.02 7.25 -6.75
N LEU A 342 -10.54 8.28 -6.06
CA LEU A 342 -11.04 9.65 -6.15
C LEU A 342 -9.90 10.65 -6.36
N ILE A 343 -9.97 11.41 -7.45
CA ILE A 343 -9.17 12.62 -7.63
C ILE A 343 -10.05 13.81 -7.24
N ILE A 344 -9.66 14.53 -6.19
CA ILE A 344 -10.34 15.73 -5.73
C ILE A 344 -9.82 16.89 -6.57
N LYS A 345 -10.72 17.49 -7.37
CA LYS A 345 -10.41 18.54 -8.36
C LYS A 345 -10.92 19.90 -7.91
#